data_AF-A0A523SMC9-F1
#
_entry.id   AF-A0A523SMC9-F1
#
_cell.length_a   1.000
_cell.length_b   1.000
_cell.length_c   1.000
_cell.angle_alpha   90.00
_cell.angle_beta   90.00
_cell.angle_gamma   90.00
#
_symmetry.space_group_name_H-M   'P 1'
#
loop_
_entity.id
_entity.type
_entity.pdbx_description
1 polymer ?
#
loop_
_entity_poly.entity_id
_entity_poly.type
_entity_poly.pdbx_seq_one_letter_code
_entity_poly.pdbx_strand_id
1 'polypeptide(L)'
;MRLEEYWKKRDFEKTRELKGNEKTDRGNIYVIQKHQATHLHYDLRLEMDGVLKSWAVPKTPPTESGVKRLAVQVEDHPVGYADFEGTIPEGQYGAGTVEIWDKGQYVLTSRKENKLVFEIKGRKLKGVYCLVRFKGKKNWLFFKKKD
;
A
#
# COMPACT_ATOMS: atom_id res chain seq x y z
N MET A 1 -16.41 -6.71 7.88
CA MET A 1 -15.53 -7.40 6.89
C MET A 1 -14.28 -6.54 6.67
N ARG A 2 -13.13 -7.08 6.22
CA ARG A 2 -11.88 -6.31 6.04
C ARG A 2 -12.02 -5.20 4.97
N LEU A 3 -12.79 -5.45 3.92
CA LEU A 3 -13.03 -4.48 2.83
C LEU A 3 -14.21 -3.54 3.06
N GLU A 4 -14.86 -3.59 4.23
CA GLU A 4 -16.09 -2.82 4.47
C GLU A 4 -15.87 -1.30 4.39
N GLU A 5 -14.76 -0.80 4.95
CA GLU A 5 -14.44 0.62 4.87
C GLU A 5 -14.09 1.05 3.44
N TYR A 6 -13.42 0.18 2.67
CA TYR A 6 -13.12 0.41 1.26
C TYR A 6 -14.41 0.55 0.44
N TRP A 7 -15.35 -0.37 0.58
CA TRP A 7 -16.62 -0.32 -0.14
C TRP A 7 -17.45 0.91 0.21
N LYS A 8 -17.49 1.31 1.49
CA LYS A 8 -18.22 2.52 1.92
C LYS A 8 -17.66 3.81 1.35
N LYS A 9 -16.37 3.83 0.99
CA LYS A 9 -15.68 5.02 0.47
C LYS A 9 -15.65 5.09 -1.06
N ARG A 10 -16.30 4.18 -1.78
CA ARG A 10 -16.26 4.13 -3.26
C ARG A 10 -17.64 4.09 -3.86
N ASP A 11 -17.81 4.87 -4.93
CA ASP A 11 -18.96 4.78 -5.82
C ASP A 11 -18.53 4.04 -7.09
N PHE A 12 -18.73 2.73 -7.12
CA PHE A 12 -18.31 1.84 -8.21
C PHE A 12 -19.10 2.04 -9.51
N GLU A 13 -20.15 2.87 -9.50
CA GLU A 13 -20.82 3.29 -10.74
C GLU A 13 -20.04 4.42 -11.45
N LYS A 14 -19.20 5.14 -10.69
CA LYS A 14 -18.43 6.30 -11.20
C LYS A 14 -16.94 5.98 -11.35
N THR A 15 -16.35 5.22 -10.43
CA THR A 15 -14.94 4.89 -10.48
C THR A 15 -14.65 3.63 -11.30
N ARG A 16 -13.48 3.57 -11.94
CA ARG A 16 -12.96 2.36 -12.62
C ARG A 16 -12.30 1.39 -11.65
N GLU A 17 -12.27 1.72 -10.37
CA GLU A 17 -11.70 0.88 -9.33
C GLU A 17 -12.51 -0.42 -9.14
N LEU A 18 -11.82 -1.48 -8.76
CA LEU A 18 -12.42 -2.79 -8.55
C LEU A 18 -13.06 -2.87 -7.17
N LYS A 19 -14.38 -3.12 -7.11
CA LYS A 19 -15.05 -3.47 -5.83
C LYS A 19 -14.33 -4.61 -5.12
N GLY A 20 -13.99 -5.65 -5.87
CA GLY A 20 -13.21 -6.80 -5.42
C GLY A 20 -13.82 -7.54 -4.23
N ASN A 21 -13.14 -8.60 -3.80
CA ASN A 21 -13.51 -9.40 -2.64
C ASN A 21 -12.24 -9.77 -1.85
N GLU A 22 -12.42 -10.21 -0.60
CA GLU A 22 -11.36 -10.87 0.17
C GLU A 22 -11.01 -12.20 -0.50
N LYS A 23 -9.71 -12.52 -0.56
CA LYS A 23 -9.24 -13.83 -1.02
C LYS A 23 -8.95 -14.76 0.16
N THR A 24 -9.08 -16.07 -0.05
CA THR A 24 -8.73 -17.09 0.96
C THR A 24 -7.24 -17.43 0.97
N ASP A 25 -6.51 -17.10 -0.10
CA ASP A 25 -5.10 -17.38 -0.24
C ASP A 25 -4.22 -16.29 0.40
N ARG A 26 -3.06 -16.70 0.93
CA ARG A 26 -2.04 -15.80 1.48
C ARG A 26 -1.05 -15.49 0.36
N GLY A 27 -1.38 -14.51 -0.46
CA GLY A 27 -0.46 -14.12 -1.52
C GLY A 27 0.71 -13.27 -0.99
N ASN A 28 1.66 -13.05 -1.89
CA ASN A 28 2.95 -12.43 -1.62
C ASN A 28 3.13 -11.14 -2.43
N ILE A 29 2.03 -10.52 -2.85
CA ILE A 29 2.06 -9.33 -3.70
C ILE A 29 2.51 -8.11 -2.90
N TYR A 30 3.47 -7.40 -3.48
CA TYR A 30 3.85 -6.05 -3.09
C TYR A 30 3.61 -5.11 -4.27
N VAL A 31 3.04 -3.95 -3.99
CA VAL A 31 2.91 -2.88 -4.97
C VAL A 31 3.11 -1.53 -4.30
N ILE A 32 3.73 -0.60 -5.03
CA ILE A 32 3.64 0.82 -4.76
C ILE A 32 2.98 1.49 -5.96
N GLN A 33 1.88 2.17 -5.72
CA GLN A 33 1.25 3.04 -6.70
C GLN A 33 1.68 4.48 -6.46
N LYS A 34 2.06 5.20 -7.50
CA LYS A 34 2.19 6.66 -7.49
C LYS A 34 0.80 7.23 -7.71
N HIS A 35 0.37 8.10 -6.80
CA HIS A 35 -0.97 8.66 -6.82
C HIS A 35 -0.89 10.18 -6.90
N GLN A 36 -1.22 10.71 -8.07
CA GLN A 36 -1.34 12.14 -8.33
C GLN A 36 -2.75 12.61 -8.01
N ALA A 37 -3.06 12.68 -6.72
CA ALA A 37 -4.26 13.32 -6.18
C ALA A 37 -4.02 14.83 -5.99
N THR A 38 -4.76 15.48 -5.08
CA THR A 38 -4.48 16.87 -4.65
C THR A 38 -3.02 17.08 -4.28
N HIS A 39 -2.42 16.08 -3.63
CA HIS A 39 -0.98 16.01 -3.38
C HIS A 39 -0.43 14.70 -3.93
N LEU A 40 0.72 14.79 -4.58
CA LEU A 40 1.47 13.60 -5.00
C LEU A 40 1.88 12.80 -3.76
N HIS A 41 1.51 11.52 -3.75
CA HIS A 41 1.94 10.55 -2.74
C HIS A 41 2.11 9.17 -3.37
N TYR A 42 2.55 8.21 -2.57
CA TYR A 42 2.78 6.83 -2.98
C TYR A 42 2.03 5.88 -2.06
N ASP A 43 1.22 4.99 -2.60
CA ASP A 43 0.48 4.00 -1.82
C ASP A 43 1.26 2.69 -1.78
N LEU A 44 1.85 2.39 -0.62
CA LEU A 44 2.47 1.10 -0.32
C LEU A 44 1.40 0.09 0.03
N ARG A 45 1.39 -1.06 -0.64
CA ARG A 45 0.46 -2.15 -0.35
C ARG A 45 1.16 -3.49 -0.25
N LEU A 46 0.76 -4.27 0.74
CA LEU A 46 1.24 -5.63 1.00
C LEU A 46 0.03 -6.57 1.10
N GLU A 47 0.01 -7.61 0.28
CA GLU A 47 -1.02 -8.64 0.35
C GLU A 47 -0.86 -9.50 1.61
N MET A 48 -1.84 -9.42 2.50
CA MET A 48 -1.82 -10.12 3.77
C MET A 48 -3.23 -10.35 4.26
N ASP A 49 -3.51 -11.56 4.72
CA ASP A 49 -4.85 -11.98 5.15
C ASP A 49 -5.91 -11.73 4.06
N GLY A 50 -5.61 -12.06 2.81
CA GLY A 50 -6.58 -12.00 1.72
C GLY A 50 -6.94 -10.60 1.20
N VAL A 51 -6.24 -9.56 1.66
CA VAL A 51 -6.43 -8.16 1.27
C VAL A 51 -5.08 -7.45 1.12
N LEU A 52 -5.08 -6.26 0.54
CA LEU A 52 -3.94 -5.37 0.48
C LEU A 52 -3.92 -4.43 1.69
N LYS A 53 -3.10 -4.75 2.69
CA LYS A 53 -2.78 -3.80 3.78
C LYS A 53 -2.05 -2.61 3.18
N SER A 54 -2.57 -1.41 3.41
CA SER A 54 -2.20 -0.22 2.64
C SER A 54 -1.74 0.94 3.51
N TRP A 55 -0.76 1.69 3.01
CA TRP A 55 -0.23 2.90 3.62
C TRP A 55 0.05 3.97 2.57
N ALA A 56 -0.43 5.18 2.79
CA ALA A 56 -0.05 6.37 2.03
C ALA A 56 1.32 6.89 2.52
N VAL A 57 2.25 7.05 1.60
CA VAL A 57 3.63 7.53 1.81
C VAL A 57 3.78 8.88 1.09
N PRO A 58 3.80 10.02 1.80
CA PRO A 58 3.75 11.35 1.16
C PRO A 58 4.98 11.73 0.31
N LYS A 59 6.06 10.96 0.38
CA LYS A 59 7.32 11.22 -0.33
C LYS A 59 7.79 9.95 -1.00
N THR A 60 8.69 10.09 -1.97
CA THR A 60 9.26 8.94 -2.70
C THR A 60 9.74 7.85 -1.73
N PRO A 61 9.35 6.57 -1.97
CA PRO A 61 9.76 5.43 -1.15
C PRO A 61 11.29 5.35 -0.98
N PRO A 62 11.81 4.89 0.17
CA PRO A 62 13.24 4.83 0.42
C PRO A 62 13.90 3.71 -0.42
N THR A 63 14.64 4.08 -1.46
CA THR A 63 15.45 3.16 -2.28
C THR A 63 16.74 2.72 -1.58
N GLU A 64 17.22 3.56 -0.66
CA GLU A 64 18.48 3.38 0.07
C GLU A 64 18.25 3.30 1.58
N SER A 65 19.23 2.70 2.28
CA SER A 65 19.24 2.66 3.75
C SER A 65 19.51 4.06 4.33
N GLY A 66 19.10 4.28 5.59
CA GLY A 66 19.27 5.58 6.26
C GLY A 66 18.15 6.59 5.98
N VAL A 67 17.39 6.42 4.90
CA VAL A 67 16.19 7.24 4.62
C VAL A 67 14.97 6.67 5.35
N LYS A 68 14.29 7.54 6.12
CA LYS A 68 13.05 7.22 6.83
C LYS A 68 11.87 7.99 6.22
N ARG A 69 10.73 7.33 6.04
CA ARG A 69 9.50 7.92 5.50
C ARG A 69 8.33 7.71 6.45
N LEU A 70 7.48 8.73 6.57
CA LEU A 70 6.15 8.55 7.16
C LEU A 70 5.32 7.69 6.21
N ALA A 71 4.63 6.70 6.77
CA ALA A 71 3.65 5.87 6.10
C ALA A 71 2.36 5.89 6.93
N VAL A 72 1.30 6.48 6.39
CA VAL A 72 0.02 6.63 7.07
C VAL A 72 -0.88 5.47 6.65
N GLN A 73 -1.28 4.64 7.62
CA GLN A 73 -2.15 3.51 7.34
C GLN A 73 -3.52 3.99 6.85
N VAL A 74 -3.96 3.40 5.74
CA VAL A 74 -5.26 3.63 5.11
C VAL A 74 -6.03 2.31 5.07
N GLU A 75 -7.19 2.31 4.42
CA GLU A 75 -8.10 1.17 4.38
C GLU A 75 -7.49 0.00 3.61
N ASP A 76 -7.92 -1.21 3.96
CA ASP A 76 -7.55 -2.39 3.19
C ASP A 76 -8.13 -2.29 1.77
N HIS A 77 -7.37 -2.73 0.77
CA HIS A 77 -7.84 -2.75 -0.63
C HIS A 77 -8.01 -4.20 -1.11
N PRO A 78 -8.89 -4.47 -2.09
CA PRO A 78 -9.01 -5.81 -2.65
C PRO A 78 -7.72 -6.21 -3.36
N VAL A 79 -7.38 -7.50 -3.35
CA VAL A 79 -6.12 -8.01 -3.95
C VAL A 79 -5.96 -7.60 -5.43
N GLY A 80 -7.05 -7.61 -6.19
CA GLY A 80 -7.04 -7.18 -7.60
C GLY A 80 -6.67 -5.71 -7.81
N TYR A 81 -6.79 -4.87 -6.77
CA TYR A 81 -6.40 -3.46 -6.84
C TYR A 81 -4.88 -3.27 -7.08
N ALA A 82 -4.07 -4.30 -6.82
CA ALA A 82 -2.63 -4.26 -7.08
C ALA A 82 -2.28 -4.11 -8.57
N ASP A 83 -3.22 -4.38 -9.47
CA ASP A 83 -3.08 -4.20 -10.93
C ASP A 83 -3.77 -2.93 -11.44
N PHE A 84 -4.39 -2.15 -10.55
CA PHE A 84 -5.11 -0.95 -10.97
C PHE A 84 -4.15 0.18 -11.38
N GLU A 85 -4.37 0.68 -12.59
CA GLU A 85 -3.84 1.93 -13.12
C GLU A 85 -4.97 2.69 -13.82
N GLY A 86 -4.99 4.01 -13.66
CA GLY A 86 -6.01 4.87 -14.26
C GLY A 86 -6.34 6.09 -13.43
N THR A 87 -7.32 6.85 -13.89
CA THR A 87 -7.77 8.07 -13.21
C THR A 87 -9.06 7.79 -12.44
N ILE A 88 -9.02 8.09 -11.14
CA ILE A 88 -10.18 8.14 -10.27
C ILE A 88 -10.84 9.52 -10.48
N PRO A 89 -12.12 9.59 -10.90
CA PRO A 89 -12.75 10.85 -11.26
C PRO A 89 -12.77 11.88 -10.14
N GLU A 90 -12.81 13.17 -10.49
CA GLU A 90 -12.99 14.24 -9.52
C GLU A 90 -14.29 14.08 -8.71
N GLY A 91 -14.25 14.53 -7.45
CA GLY A 91 -15.36 14.34 -6.50
C GLY A 91 -15.48 12.93 -5.92
N GLN A 92 -14.70 11.96 -6.41
CA GLN A 92 -14.56 10.64 -5.79
C GLN A 92 -13.50 10.65 -4.69
N TYR A 93 -13.64 9.75 -3.72
CA TYR A 93 -12.60 9.55 -2.72
C TYR A 93 -11.33 9.02 -3.38
N GLY A 94 -10.22 9.72 -3.18
CA GLY A 94 -8.96 9.39 -3.86
C GLY A 94 -8.93 9.83 -5.32
N ALA A 95 -9.70 10.85 -5.71
CA ALA A 95 -9.61 11.47 -7.03
C ALA A 95 -8.16 11.79 -7.41
N GLY A 96 -7.78 11.44 -8.63
CA GLY A 96 -6.41 11.56 -9.12
C GLY A 96 -5.99 10.42 -10.03
N THR A 97 -4.80 10.54 -10.61
CA THR A 97 -4.23 9.51 -11.47
C THR A 97 -3.36 8.56 -10.65
N VAL A 98 -3.60 7.27 -10.82
CA VAL A 98 -2.90 6.16 -10.17
C VAL A 98 -2.07 5.41 -11.22
N GLU A 99 -0.77 5.30 -10.97
CA GLU A 99 0.20 4.58 -11.81
C GLU A 99 0.98 3.58 -10.95
N ILE A 100 1.31 2.40 -11.47
CA ILE A 100 2.19 1.46 -10.75
C ILE A 100 3.62 2.01 -10.78
N TRP A 101 4.11 2.42 -9.61
CA TRP A 101 5.48 2.88 -9.47
C TRP A 101 6.46 1.73 -9.32
N ASP A 102 6.13 0.72 -8.52
CA ASP A 102 6.88 -0.53 -8.40
C ASP A 102 5.95 -1.68 -8.06
N LYS A 103 6.30 -2.89 -8.49
CA LYS A 103 5.53 -4.10 -8.22
C LYS A 103 6.43 -5.31 -8.20
N GLY A 104 6.11 -6.25 -7.34
CA GLY A 104 6.81 -7.52 -7.27
C GLY A 104 6.25 -8.41 -6.16
N GLN A 105 7.10 -9.30 -5.68
CA GLN A 105 6.78 -10.15 -4.55
C GLN A 105 7.46 -9.61 -3.29
N TYR A 106 6.95 -10.03 -2.13
CA TYR A 106 7.64 -9.83 -0.87
C TYR A 106 7.57 -11.08 0.01
N VAL A 107 8.48 -11.19 0.97
CA VAL A 107 8.48 -12.24 1.98
C VAL A 107 8.34 -11.59 3.35
N LEU A 108 7.30 -11.93 4.09
CA LEU A 108 7.12 -11.46 5.46
C LEU A 108 8.04 -12.25 6.40
N THR A 109 8.98 -11.58 7.05
CA THR A 109 9.93 -12.24 7.98
C THR A 109 9.55 -12.05 9.44
N SER A 110 8.83 -10.98 9.77
CA SER A 110 8.29 -10.78 11.12
C SER A 110 7.01 -9.95 11.09
N ARG A 111 6.00 -10.38 11.83
CA ARG A 111 4.74 -9.66 12.04
C ARG A 111 4.45 -9.54 13.52
N LYS A 112 4.47 -8.31 14.01
CA LYS A 112 3.98 -7.90 15.33
C LYS A 112 2.95 -6.80 15.15
N GLU A 113 2.15 -6.54 16.18
CA GLU A 113 1.06 -5.56 16.12
C GLU A 113 1.51 -4.16 15.66
N ASN A 114 2.70 -3.74 16.07
CA ASN A 114 3.28 -2.43 15.79
C ASN A 114 4.54 -2.49 14.92
N LYS A 115 4.89 -3.66 14.37
CA LYS A 115 6.11 -3.82 13.57
C LYS A 115 5.96 -4.91 12.51
N LEU A 116 6.23 -4.55 11.26
CA LEU A 116 6.38 -5.49 10.16
C LEU A 116 7.81 -5.44 9.66
N VAL A 117 8.39 -6.61 9.43
CA VAL A 117 9.68 -6.78 8.74
C VAL A 117 9.45 -7.69 7.56
N PHE A 118 9.88 -7.26 6.38
CA PHE A 118 9.64 -7.96 5.13
C PHE A 118 10.75 -7.69 4.14
N GLU A 119 11.05 -8.67 3.29
CA GLU A 119 11.97 -8.53 2.18
C GLU A 119 11.18 -8.23 0.90
N ILE A 120 11.49 -7.13 0.22
CA ILE A 120 10.88 -6.77 -1.06
C ILE A 120 11.74 -7.32 -2.21
N LYS A 121 11.08 -7.97 -3.17
CA LYS A 121 11.63 -8.43 -4.46
C LYS A 121 10.91 -7.69 -5.60
N GLY A 122 11.04 -6.37 -5.59
CA GLY A 122 10.49 -5.46 -6.60
C GLY A 122 11.50 -5.13 -7.69
N ARG A 123 11.09 -4.27 -8.64
CA ARG A 123 11.98 -3.76 -9.68
C ARG A 123 12.84 -2.62 -9.13
N LYS A 124 12.23 -1.68 -8.40
CA LYS A 124 12.89 -0.49 -7.83
C LYS A 124 13.34 -0.70 -6.39
N LEU A 125 12.46 -1.23 -5.54
CA LEU A 125 12.81 -1.57 -4.16
C LEU A 125 13.26 -3.03 -4.06
N LYS A 126 14.40 -3.24 -3.42
CA LYS A 126 14.98 -4.57 -3.17
C LYS A 126 15.64 -4.63 -1.79
N GLY A 127 15.49 -5.76 -1.11
CA GLY A 127 16.09 -6.04 0.19
C GLY A 127 15.10 -5.92 1.36
N VAL A 128 15.62 -5.85 2.58
CA VAL A 128 14.80 -5.90 3.81
C VAL A 128 14.30 -4.52 4.21
N TYR A 129 13.00 -4.41 4.41
CA TYR A 129 12.29 -3.21 4.83
C TYR A 129 11.55 -3.42 6.15
N CYS A 130 11.29 -2.30 6.83
CA CYS A 130 10.55 -2.26 8.08
C CYS A 130 9.44 -1.21 8.04
N LEU A 131 8.31 -1.57 8.63
CA LEU A 131 7.27 -0.64 9.08
C LEU A 131 7.20 -0.70 10.61
N VAL A 132 7.33 0.44 11.28
CA VAL A 132 7.21 0.54 12.74
C VAL A 132 6.18 1.60 13.11
N ARG A 133 5.13 1.23 13.86
CA ARG A 133 4.06 2.14 14.24
C ARG A 133 4.49 3.06 15.39
N PHE A 134 4.23 4.35 15.27
CA PHE A 134 4.41 5.32 16.36
C PHE A 134 3.38 5.08 17.48
N LYS A 135 3.50 5.82 18.60
CA LYS A 135 2.43 5.88 19.61
C LYS A 135 1.17 6.47 18.93
N GLY A 136 0.16 5.62 18.71
CA GLY A 136 -1.04 5.92 17.92
C GLY A 136 -1.37 4.79 16.94
N LYS A 137 -2.55 4.85 16.30
CA LYS A 137 -3.03 3.74 15.43
C LYS A 137 -2.65 3.87 13.95
N LYS A 138 -2.46 5.08 13.41
CA LYS A 138 -2.35 5.30 11.95
C LYS A 138 -0.94 5.58 11.41
N ASN A 139 -0.05 6.19 12.19
CA ASN A 139 1.24 6.63 11.67
C ASN A 139 2.33 5.57 11.85
N TRP A 140 3.00 5.24 10.77
CA TRP A 140 4.11 4.30 10.72
C TRP A 140 5.37 4.95 10.14
N LEU A 141 6.52 4.38 10.48
CA LEU A 141 7.82 4.71 9.93
C LEU A 141 8.24 3.60 8.97
N PHE A 142 8.42 3.94 7.70
CA PHE A 142 8.86 3.06 6.63
C PHE A 142 10.32 3.33 6.27
N PHE A 143 11.16 2.31 6.28
CA PHE A 143 12.59 2.44 5.95
C PHE A 143 13.21 1.12 5.50
N LYS A 144 14.27 1.21 4.69
CA LYS A 144 15.13 0.09 4.33
C LYS A 144 16.10 -0.21 5.47
N LYS A 145 16.21 -1.48 5.88
CA LYS A 145 17.20 -1.93 6.87
C LYS A 145 18.59 -1.84 6.24
N LYS A 146 19.62 -1.54 7.03
CA LYS A 146 21.00 -1.76 6.58
C LYS A 146 21.23 -3.26 6.47
N ASP A 147 21.87 -3.65 5.38
CA ASP A 147 22.37 -5.02 5.20
C ASP A 147 23.40 -5.35 6.29
#